data_AF-A0A382QYH0-F1
#
_entry.id   AF-A0A382QYH0-F1
#
_cell.length_a   1.000
_cell.length_b   1.000
_cell.length_c   1.000
_cell.angle_alpha   90.00
_cell.angle_beta   90.00
_cell.angle_gamma   90.00
#
_symmetry.space_group_name_H-M   'P 1'
#
loop_
_entity.id
_entity.type
_entity.pdbx_description
1 polymer ?
#
loop_
_entity_poly.entity_id
_entity_poly.type
_entity_poly.pdbx_seq_one_letter_code
_entity_poly.pdbx_strand_id
1 'polypeptide(L)'
;MTDALELGETMIEANAGTGKTFTLCHIVVRLVAEQGIPIERILAVTFTNAAANELSDRIRKALVEEKEKLEAEKSELVATNSSLRLNRIRLAIASFDDARIFTIHGFCQRILNEFSFDCGVHPETELLT
;
A
#
# COMPACT_ATOMS: atom_id res chain seq x y z
N MET A 1 -10.53 -9.19 12.34
CA MET A 1 -9.89 -9.65 11.09
C MET A 1 -8.54 -10.26 11.43
N THR A 2 -8.56 -11.50 11.90
CA THR A 2 -7.36 -12.31 12.20
C THR A 2 -7.17 -13.42 11.17
N ASP A 3 -8.02 -13.47 10.14
CA ASP A 3 -7.98 -14.48 9.10
C ASP A 3 -6.80 -14.26 8.15
N ALA A 4 -6.31 -15.35 7.57
CA ALA A 4 -5.25 -15.32 6.58
C ALA A 4 -5.66 -14.44 5.37
N LEU A 5 -4.71 -13.66 4.83
CA LEU A 5 -4.92 -13.01 3.54
C LEU A 5 -4.88 -14.08 2.45
N GLU A 6 -6.05 -14.57 2.04
CA GLU A 6 -6.17 -15.50 0.92
C GLU A 6 -5.97 -14.75 -0.41
N LEU A 7 -5.26 -15.38 -1.35
CA LEU A 7 -5.08 -14.84 -2.69
C LEU A 7 -6.41 -14.95 -3.45
N GLY A 8 -6.91 -13.82 -3.95
CA GLY A 8 -8.15 -13.78 -4.71
C GLY A 8 -8.80 -12.41 -4.71
N GLU A 9 -10.06 -12.37 -5.12
CA GLU A 9 -10.89 -11.17 -5.06
C GLU A 9 -11.55 -11.08 -3.67
N THR A 10 -11.50 -9.91 -3.05
CA THR A 10 -12.17 -9.64 -1.77
C THR A 10 -12.92 -8.33 -1.87
N MET A 11 -14.22 -8.38 -1.59
CA MET A 11 -15.05 -7.17 -1.46
C MET A 11 -15.18 -6.81 0.02
N ILE A 12 -14.77 -5.59 0.37
CA ILE A 12 -14.89 -5.07 1.73
C ILE A 12 -16.05 -4.08 1.77
N GLU A 13 -17.23 -4.58 2.14
CA GLU A 13 -18.37 -3.74 2.44
C GLU A 13 -18.17 -3.06 3.79
N ALA A 14 -18.54 -1.79 3.87
CA ALA A 14 -18.52 -1.04 5.13
C ALA A 14 -19.41 0.21 5.00
N ASN A 15 -19.97 0.68 6.10
CA ASN A 15 -20.75 1.91 6.11
C ASN A 15 -19.84 3.13 6.36
N ALA A 16 -20.38 4.34 6.21
CA ALA A 16 -19.66 5.55 6.60
C ALA A 16 -19.15 5.44 8.05
N GLY A 17 -17.89 5.83 8.29
CA GLY A 17 -17.30 5.81 9.63
C GLY A 17 -16.88 4.43 10.17
N THR A 18 -17.03 3.34 9.42
CA THR A 18 -16.76 1.97 9.91
C THR A 18 -15.33 1.45 9.68
N GLY A 19 -14.37 2.34 9.42
CA GLY A 19 -12.95 1.96 9.38
C GLY A 19 -12.50 1.27 8.08
N LYS A 20 -13.13 1.55 6.93
CA LYS A 20 -12.65 1.09 5.60
C LYS A 20 -11.18 1.43 5.36
N THR A 21 -10.84 2.70 5.56
CA THR A 21 -9.49 3.20 5.33
C THR A 21 -8.51 2.55 6.30
N PHE A 22 -8.92 2.37 7.56
CA PHE A 22 -8.14 1.64 8.56
C PHE A 22 -7.88 0.19 8.10
N THR A 23 -8.92 -0.49 7.61
CA THR A 23 -8.84 -1.86 7.11
C THR A 23 -7.89 -1.95 5.91
N LEU A 24 -8.01 -1.05 4.93
CA LEU A 24 -7.11 -1.00 3.77
C LEU A 24 -5.66 -0.80 4.19
N CYS A 25 -5.38 0.12 5.12
CA CYS A 25 -4.02 0.34 5.62
C CYS A 25 -3.47 -0.93 6.28
N HIS A 26 -4.28 -1.59 7.10
CA HIS A 26 -3.90 -2.84 7.76
C HIS A 26 -3.64 -3.97 6.75
N ILE A 27 -4.41 -4.06 5.67
CA ILE A 27 -4.17 -5.04 4.59
C ILE A 27 -2.80 -4.79 3.96
N VAL A 28 -2.47 -3.54 3.62
CA VAL A 28 -1.16 -3.19 3.03
C VAL A 28 -0.02 -3.59 3.98
N VAL A 29 -0.12 -3.25 5.26
CA VAL A 29 0.88 -3.62 6.27
C VAL A 29 1.05 -5.15 6.35
N ARG A 30 -0.05 -5.91 6.32
CA ARG A 30 -0.01 -7.38 6.35
C ARG A 30 0.58 -7.97 5.07
N LEU A 31 0.29 -7.43 3.89
CA LEU A 31 0.91 -7.85 2.63
C LEU A 31 2.44 -7.67 2.68
N VAL A 32 2.91 -6.57 3.26
CA VAL A 32 4.35 -6.33 3.46
C VAL A 32 4.93 -7.27 4.52
N ALA A 33 4.38 -7.26 5.73
CA ALA A 33 4.94 -7.98 6.86
C ALA A 33 4.84 -9.50 6.69
N GLU A 34 3.64 -10.01 6.41
CA GLU A 34 3.34 -11.44 6.39
C GLU A 34 3.72 -12.07 5.05
N GLN A 35 3.30 -11.45 3.94
CA GLN A 35 3.52 -12.00 2.59
C GLN A 35 4.85 -11.58 1.96
N GLY A 36 5.55 -10.58 2.52
CA GLY A 36 6.85 -10.12 2.01
C GLY A 36 6.76 -9.40 0.67
N ILE A 37 5.58 -8.85 0.33
CA ILE A 37 5.39 -8.07 -0.90
C ILE A 37 6.02 -6.68 -0.69
N PRO A 38 6.98 -6.25 -1.53
CA PRO A 38 7.53 -4.89 -1.46
C PRO A 38 6.44 -3.83 -1.66
N ILE A 39 6.55 -2.70 -0.99
CA ILE A 39 5.49 -1.65 -1.00
C ILE A 39 5.26 -1.09 -2.40
N GLU A 40 6.33 -0.96 -3.21
CA GLU A 40 6.30 -0.52 -4.59
C GLU A 40 5.59 -1.50 -5.55
N ARG A 41 5.29 -2.72 -5.08
CA ARG A 41 4.50 -3.73 -5.82
C ARG A 41 3.03 -3.77 -5.41
N ILE A 42 2.59 -2.92 -4.50
CA ILE A 42 1.19 -2.83 -4.06
C ILE A 42 0.56 -1.58 -4.70
N LEU A 43 -0.43 -1.78 -5.58
CA LEU A 43 -1.19 -0.70 -6.18
C LEU A 43 -2.43 -0.39 -5.32
N ALA A 44 -2.51 0.84 -4.82
CA ALA A 44 -3.71 1.36 -4.18
C ALA A 44 -4.25 2.55 -4.98
N VAL A 45 -5.53 2.49 -5.38
CA VAL A 45 -6.18 3.55 -6.16
C VAL A 45 -7.44 4.07 -5.47
N THR A 46 -7.71 5.36 -5.63
CA THR A 46 -8.92 6.02 -5.11
C THR A 46 -9.41 7.12 -6.06
N PHE A 47 -10.51 7.79 -5.72
CA PHE A 47 -11.17 8.74 -6.62
C PHE A 47 -10.55 10.13 -6.61
N THR A 48 -10.10 10.62 -5.46
CA THR A 48 -9.65 12.02 -5.31
C THR A 48 -8.20 12.10 -4.85
N ASN A 49 -7.50 13.18 -5.24
CA ASN A 49 -6.12 13.43 -4.81
C ASN A 49 -6.03 13.54 -3.27
N ALA A 50 -7.03 14.19 -2.64
CA ALA A 50 -7.11 14.28 -1.18
C ALA A 50 -7.20 12.89 -0.53
N ALA A 51 -8.03 11.99 -1.05
CA ALA A 51 -8.14 10.63 -0.54
C ALA A 51 -6.86 9.80 -0.78
N ALA A 52 -6.16 10.02 -1.90
CA ALA A 52 -4.91 9.33 -2.20
C ALA A 52 -3.82 9.76 -1.22
N ASN A 53 -3.69 11.06 -0.96
CA ASN A 53 -2.76 11.62 0.01
C ASN A 53 -3.08 11.12 1.43
N GLU A 54 -4.36 11.18 1.84
CA GLU A 54 -4.79 10.68 3.13
C GLU A 54 -4.49 9.18 3.30
N LEU A 55 -4.73 8.38 2.27
CA LEU A 55 -4.42 6.95 2.29
C LEU A 55 -2.90 6.72 2.41
N SER A 56 -2.09 7.48 1.67
CA SER A 56 -0.62 7.45 1.74
C SER A 56 -0.11 7.74 3.15
N ASP A 57 -0.56 8.84 3.77
CA ASP A 57 -0.17 9.21 5.12
C ASP A 57 -0.56 8.13 6.14
N ARG A 58 -1.77 7.58 6.01
CA ARG A 58 -2.26 6.53 6.92
C ARG A 58 -1.49 5.22 6.77
N ILE A 59 -1.14 4.80 5.55
CA ILE A 59 -0.32 3.59 5.34
C ILE A 59 1.08 3.81 5.91
N ARG A 60 1.71 4.95 5.66
CA ARG A 60 3.04 5.27 6.23
C ARG A 60 2.99 5.21 7.75
N LYS A 61 1.98 5.81 8.37
CA LYS A 61 1.78 5.76 9.82
C LYS A 61 1.60 4.32 10.32
N ALA A 62 0.77 3.52 9.66
CA ALA A 62 0.52 2.14 10.05
C ALA A 62 1.78 1.26 9.96
N LEU A 63 2.66 1.49 8.98
CA LEU A 63 3.96 0.81 8.89
C LEU A 63 4.87 1.17 10.07
N VAL A 64 4.91 2.44 10.47
CA VAL A 64 5.70 2.91 11.63
C VAL A 64 5.17 2.30 12.93
N GLU A 65 3.85 2.33 13.14
CA GLU A 65 3.21 1.72 14.30
C GLU A 65 3.49 0.20 14.37
N GLU A 66 3.47 -0.50 13.24
CA GLU A 66 3.80 -1.93 13.18
C GLU A 66 5.29 -2.18 13.49
N LYS A 67 6.18 -1.32 12.99
CA LYS A 67 7.62 -1.39 13.31
C LYS A 67 7.84 -1.31 14.82
N GLU A 68 7.22 -0.34 15.49
CA GLU A 68 7.35 -0.13 16.93
C GLU A 68 6.83 -1.34 17.74
N LYS A 69 5.70 -1.92 17.33
CA LYS A 69 5.16 -3.15 17.94
C LYS A 69 6.14 -4.31 17.81
N LEU A 70 6.64 -4.57 16.61
CA LEU A 70 7.59 -5.67 16.35
C LEU A 70 8.93 -5.46 17.08
N GLU A 71 9.38 -4.21 17.25
CA GLU A 71 10.58 -3.88 18.03
C GLU A 71 10.38 -4.16 19.53
N ALA A 72 9.19 -3.87 20.08
CA ALA A 72 8.86 -4.20 21.46
C ALA A 72 8.76 -5.71 21.70
N GLU A 73 8.10 -6.45 20.79
CA GLU A 73 7.95 -7.92 20.87
C GLU A 73 9.30 -8.66 20.78
N LYS A 74 10.27 -8.12 20.03
CA LYS A 74 11.61 -8.71 19.90
C LYS A 74 12.35 -8.78 21.24
N SER A 75 12.01 -7.92 22.21
CA SER A 75 12.60 -7.93 23.54
C SER A 75 12.13 -9.12 24.39
N GLU A 76 11.10 -9.86 23.96
CA GLU A 76 10.46 -10.95 24.73
C GLU A 76 10.72 -12.37 24.17
N LEU A 77 11.89 -12.62 23.55
CA LEU A 77 12.36 -13.97 23.16
C LEU A 77 11.57 -14.71 22.04
N VAL A 78 10.76 -14.01 21.22
CA VAL A 78 10.01 -14.64 20.12
C VAL A 78 10.78 -14.63 18.78
N ALA A 79 11.27 -15.83 18.42
CA ALA A 79 11.38 -16.48 17.11
C ALA A 79 11.64 -15.66 15.82
N THR A 80 12.56 -16.17 14.99
CA THR A 80 13.00 -15.77 13.64
C THR A 80 11.99 -15.04 12.75
N ASN A 81 10.69 -15.40 12.82
CA ASN A 81 9.63 -14.78 12.02
C ASN A 81 9.41 -13.29 12.35
N SER A 82 9.45 -12.90 13.63
CA SER A 82 9.30 -11.48 14.02
C SER A 82 10.45 -10.62 13.46
N SER A 83 11.67 -11.15 13.45
CA SER A 83 12.84 -10.47 12.88
C SER A 83 12.72 -10.28 11.36
N LEU A 84 12.16 -11.27 10.64
CA LEU A 84 11.91 -11.15 9.20
C LEU A 84 10.82 -10.11 8.89
N ARG A 85 9.70 -10.13 9.61
CA ARG A 85 8.63 -9.12 9.49
C ARG A 85 9.16 -7.71 9.74
N LEU A 86 9.94 -7.52 10.80
CA LEU A 86 10.53 -6.23 11.12
C LEU A 86 11.46 -5.73 10.01
N ASN A 87 12.26 -6.61 9.41
CA ASN A 87 13.11 -6.24 8.29
C ASN A 87 12.29 -5.81 7.06
N ARG A 88 11.22 -6.54 6.72
CA ARG A 88 10.31 -6.20 5.62
C ARG A 88 9.66 -4.83 5.83
N ILE A 89 9.17 -4.56 7.04
CA ILE A 89 8.57 -3.27 7.39
C ILE A 89 9.59 -2.14 7.31
N ARG A 90 10.82 -2.34 7.81
CA ARG A 90 11.89 -1.33 7.71
C ARG A 90 12.23 -0.99 6.26
N LEU A 91 12.33 -2.00 5.39
CA LEU A 91 12.53 -1.80 3.96
C LEU A 91 11.37 -1.02 3.33
N ALA A 92 10.12 -1.39 3.63
CA ALA A 92 8.95 -0.69 3.11
C ALA A 92 8.86 0.77 3.57
N ILE A 93 9.29 1.10 4.79
CA ILE A 93 9.38 2.48 5.27
C ILE A 93 10.46 3.25 4.49
N ALA A 94 11.61 2.62 4.24
CA ALA A 94 12.73 3.23 3.53
C ALA A 94 12.45 3.47 2.04
N SER A 95 11.69 2.58 1.38
CA SER A 95 11.27 2.71 -0.02
C SER A 95 9.86 3.29 -0.17
N PHE A 96 9.28 3.88 0.87
CA PHE A 96 7.88 4.31 0.84
C PHE A 96 7.59 5.37 -0.22
N ASP A 97 8.59 6.18 -0.60
CA ASP A 97 8.41 7.20 -1.63
C ASP A 97 8.15 6.59 -3.02
N ASP A 98 8.47 5.30 -3.21
CA ASP A 98 8.15 4.52 -4.41
C ASP A 98 6.77 3.81 -4.31
N ALA A 99 6.01 4.02 -3.24
CA ALA A 99 4.69 3.40 -3.05
C ALA A 99 3.70 3.84 -4.15
N ARG A 100 2.98 2.87 -4.71
CA ARG A 100 2.05 3.09 -5.82
C ARG A 100 0.64 3.43 -5.34
N ILE A 101 0.48 4.62 -4.79
CA ILE A 101 -0.78 5.14 -4.25
C ILE A 101 -1.25 6.31 -5.10
N PHE A 102 -2.32 6.12 -5.85
CA PHE A 102 -2.75 7.08 -6.88
C PHE A 102 -4.26 7.34 -6.85
N THR A 103 -4.68 8.33 -7.62
CA THR A 103 -6.05 8.32 -8.12
C THR A 103 -6.18 7.33 -9.29
N ILE A 104 -7.40 6.89 -9.60
CA ILE A 104 -7.66 6.06 -10.79
C ILE A 104 -7.13 6.75 -12.05
N HIS A 105 -7.43 8.04 -12.23
CA HIS A 105 -6.96 8.83 -13.38
C HIS A 105 -5.43 8.95 -13.41
N GLY A 106 -4.79 9.24 -12.28
CA GLY A 106 -3.33 9.35 -12.21
C GLY A 106 -2.63 8.03 -12.53
N PHE A 107 -3.21 6.90 -12.10
CA PHE A 107 -2.71 5.58 -12.47
C PHE A 107 -2.86 5.31 -13.97
N CYS A 108 -4.05 5.53 -14.54
CA CYS A 108 -4.28 5.34 -15.97
C CYS A 108 -3.34 6.20 -16.82
N GLN A 109 -3.16 7.48 -16.47
CA GLN A 109 -2.26 8.37 -17.20
C GLN A 109 -0.80 7.91 -17.12
N ARG A 110 -0.36 7.41 -15.96
CA ARG A 110 0.98 6.83 -15.83
C ARG A 110 1.15 5.63 -16.77
N ILE A 111 0.19 4.72 -16.81
CA ILE A 111 0.23 3.54 -17.71
C ILE A 111 0.28 3.98 -19.16
N LEU A 112 -0.54 4.95 -19.56
CA LEU A 112 -0.53 5.47 -20.94
C LEU A 112 0.81 6.10 -21.32
N ASN A 113 1.49 6.77 -20.40
CA ASN A 113 2.81 7.34 -20.65
C ASN A 113 3.89 6.25 -20.75
N GLU A 114 3.85 5.28 -19.81
CA GLU A 114 4.82 4.17 -19.73
C GLU A 114 4.72 3.23 -20.95
N PHE A 115 3.51 3.01 -21.47
CA PHE A 115 3.22 2.15 -22.62
C PHE A 115 2.72 2.94 -23.84
N SER A 116 3.16 4.19 -23.99
CA SER A 116 2.67 5.13 -25.01
C SER A 116 2.72 4.55 -26.44
N PHE A 117 3.80 3.85 -26.78
CA PHE A 117 3.95 3.17 -28.06
C PHE A 117 2.94 2.04 -28.28
N ASP A 118 2.69 1.21 -27.26
CA ASP A 118 1.73 0.10 -27.34
C ASP A 118 0.27 0.59 -27.35
N CYS A 119 0.02 1.73 -26.71
CA CYS A 119 -1.31 2.34 -26.62
C CYS A 119 -1.66 3.22 -27.83
N GLY A 120 -0.70 3.47 -28.75
CA GLY A 120 -0.87 4.39 -29.87
C GLY A 120 -1.08 5.85 -29.44
N VAL A 121 -0.65 6.21 -28.23
CA VAL A 121 -0.80 7.56 -27.65
C VAL A 121 0.53 8.29 -27.81
N HIS A 122 0.50 9.51 -28.36
CA HIS A 122 1.73 10.29 -28.56
C HIS A 122 2.32 10.69 -27.18
N PRO A 123 3.64 10.59 -26.95
CA PRO A 123 4.27 10.90 -25.65
C PRO A 123 4.00 12.33 -25.12
N GLU A 124 3.61 13.25 -25.99
CA GLU A 124 3.30 14.65 -25.69
C GLU A 124 1.79 14.93 -25.59
N THR A 125 1.00 13.96 -25.12
CA THR A 125 -0.45 14.18 -24.96
C THR A 125 -0.70 15.11 -23.77
N GLU A 126 -1.12 16.34 -24.06
CA GLU A 126 -1.48 17.34 -23.07
C GLU A 126 -2.89 17.08 -22.51
N LEU A 127 -3.05 17.20 -21.19
CA LEU A 127 -4.34 17.09 -20.52
C LEU A 127 -5.15 18.37 -20.80
N LEU A 128 -6.24 18.26 -21.55
CA LEU A 128 -7.21 19.35 -21.67
C LEU A 128 -7.99 19.46 -20.36
N THR A 129 -7.62 20.41 -19.52
CA THR A 129 -8.37 20.83 -18.32
C THR A 129 -9.41 21.89 -18.63
#